data_AF-A0A2J6IYY1-F1
#
_entry.id   AF-A0A2J6IYY1-F1
#
_cell.length_a   1.000
_cell.length_b   1.000
_cell.length_c   1.000
_cell.angle_alpha   90.00
_cell.angle_beta   90.00
_cell.angle_gamma   90.00
#
_symmetry.space_group_name_H-M   'P 1'
#
loop_
_entity.id
_entity.type
_entity.pdbx_description
1 polymer ?
#
loop_
_entity_poly.entity_id
_entity_poly.type
_entity_poly.pdbx_seq_one_letter_code
_entity_poly.pdbx_strand_id
1 'polypeptide(L)'
;MGSEVLSSGQIVRGRCTVCKEVTPHTVLSVCREKPGEVRCRHCSDEHRFKTPPPTREEKEKLAAEKLHRKKMAEDCERWSSLRPRMIDAKAKDYSMDGLFKKKDVVEHPVFGLGMVERNLGSHKVRILFEDGSKVMRCQ
;
A
#
# COMPACT_ATOMS: atom_id res chain seq x y z
N MET A 1 7.30 18.58 13.41
CA MET A 1 7.74 17.87 14.64
C MET A 1 8.91 16.99 14.24
N GLY A 2 10.03 17.11 14.96
CA GLY A 2 11.38 16.93 14.47
C GLY A 2 11.68 15.60 13.80
N SER A 3 12.23 15.68 12.58
CA SER A 3 12.98 14.58 11.98
C SER A 3 14.17 14.32 12.89
N GLU A 4 14.11 13.28 13.71
CA GLU A 4 15.26 12.78 14.46
C GLU A 4 16.27 12.23 13.46
N VAL A 5 17.13 13.13 12.97
CA VAL A 5 18.26 12.78 12.13
C VAL A 5 19.12 11.83 12.95
N LEU A 6 19.18 10.56 12.53
CA LEU A 6 20.13 9.60 13.06
C LEU A 6 21.54 10.17 12.87
N SER A 7 22.11 10.72 13.95
CA SER A 7 23.49 11.21 13.98
C SER A 7 24.43 10.11 14.48
N SER A 8 25.67 10.11 13.96
CA SER A 8 26.76 9.31 14.51
C SER A 8 26.95 9.67 16.00
N GLY A 9 27.04 8.63 16.85
CA GLY A 9 27.07 8.76 18.31
C GLY A 9 25.74 8.45 19.02
N GLN A 10 24.63 8.25 18.30
CA GLN A 10 23.36 7.81 18.91
C GLN A 10 23.42 6.37 19.41
N ILE A 11 22.69 6.09 20.49
CA ILE A 11 22.57 4.75 21.07
C ILE A 11 21.32 4.08 20.52
N VAL A 12 21.50 3.00 19.77
CA VAL A 12 20.42 2.20 19.18
C VAL A 12 20.41 0.80 19.78
N ARG A 13 19.22 0.25 20.03
CA ARG A 13 19.07 -1.14 20.49
C ARG A 13 18.95 -2.04 19.28
N GLY A 14 19.85 -3.02 19.17
CA GLY A 14 19.92 -3.92 18.03
C GLY A 14 20.42 -5.29 18.46
N ARG A 15 20.28 -6.29 17.58
CA ARG A 15 20.78 -7.64 17.85
C ARG A 15 22.26 -7.73 17.51
N CYS A 16 23.09 -7.99 18.52
CA CYS A 16 24.52 -8.21 18.33
C CYS A 16 24.78 -9.61 17.75
N THR A 17 25.72 -9.72 16.82
CA THR A 17 26.18 -11.01 16.27
C THR A 17 26.99 -11.83 17.28
N VAL A 18 27.73 -11.16 18.16
CA VAL A 18 28.58 -11.79 19.18
C VAL A 18 27.78 -12.15 20.43
N CYS A 19 27.08 -11.19 21.03
CA CYS A 19 26.28 -11.43 22.25
C CYS A 19 24.99 -12.21 21.97
N LYS A 20 24.55 -12.29 20.71
CA LYS A 20 23.31 -12.93 20.26
C LYS A 20 22.01 -12.40 20.87
N GLU A 21 22.10 -11.41 21.75
CA GLU A 21 20.99 -10.70 22.43
C GLU A 21 20.83 -9.24 21.93
N VAL A 22 19.82 -8.54 22.45
CA VAL A 22 19.51 -7.15 22.12
C VAL A 22 20.25 -6.20 23.06
N THR A 23 21.44 -5.77 22.67
CA THR A 23 22.29 -4.85 23.43
C THR A 23 22.22 -3.41 22.90
N PRO A 24 22.59 -2.40 23.72
CA PRO A 24 22.79 -1.03 23.25
C PRO A 24 24.07 -0.94 22.41
N HIS A 25 23.94 -0.44 21.19
CA HIS A 25 25.05 -0.18 20.27
C HIS A 25 25.17 1.32 19.98
N THR A 26 26.39 1.80 19.80
CA THR A 26 26.70 3.17 19.39
C THR A 26 26.82 3.22 17.87
N VAL A 27 26.08 4.11 17.21
CA VAL A 27 26.18 4.27 15.75
C VAL A 27 27.48 4.97 15.38
N LEU A 28 28.34 4.29 14.64
CA LEU A 28 29.61 4.85 14.15
C LEU A 28 29.38 5.58 12.82
N SER A 29 28.68 4.92 11.91
CA SER A 29 28.45 5.42 10.54
C SER A 29 26.98 5.31 10.19
N VAL A 30 26.44 6.34 9.54
CA VAL A 30 25.07 6.37 9.03
C VAL A 30 25.14 6.28 7.51
N CYS A 31 24.46 5.30 6.93
CA CYS A 31 24.39 5.09 5.48
C CYS A 31 22.95 5.23 5.01
N ARG A 32 22.66 6.26 4.21
CA ARG A 32 21.34 6.51 3.61
C ARG A 32 20.21 6.41 4.64
N GLU A 33 20.31 7.25 5.67
CA GLU A 33 19.30 7.43 6.74
C GLU A 33 19.10 6.21 7.67
N LYS A 34 19.95 5.19 7.56
CA LYS A 34 19.97 4.04 8.47
C LYS A 34 21.36 3.89 9.10
N PRO A 35 21.48 3.44 10.35
CA PRO A 35 22.77 3.11 10.93
C PRO A 35 23.45 2.03 10.06
N GLY A 36 24.59 2.38 9.48
CA GLY A 36 25.39 1.48 8.66
C GLY A 36 26.19 0.55 9.57
N GLU A 37 27.14 1.12 10.32
CA GLU A 37 28.02 0.42 11.25
C GLU A 37 27.75 0.86 12.68
N VAL A 38 27.71 -0.12 13.57
CA VAL A 38 27.40 0.07 14.99
C VAL A 38 28.39 -0.68 15.86
N ARG A 39 28.74 -0.10 17.00
CA ARG A 39 29.63 -0.69 18.00
C ARG A 39 28.86 -1.12 19.24
N CYS A 40 28.89 -2.40 19.59
CA CYS A 40 28.22 -2.92 20.78
C CYS A 40 28.88 -2.38 22.04
N ARG A 41 28.12 -1.88 23.02
CA ARG A 41 28.70 -1.38 24.29
C ARG A 41 29.11 -2.50 25.26
N HIS A 42 28.65 -3.74 25.01
CA HIS A 42 28.92 -4.88 25.87
C HIS A 42 30.18 -5.63 25.46
N CYS A 43 30.33 -5.96 24.16
CA CYS A 43 31.51 -6.64 23.63
C CYS A 43 32.47 -5.72 22.87
N SER A 44 32.16 -4.42 22.72
CA SER A 44 32.95 -3.44 21.97
C SER A 44 33.15 -3.76 20.48
N ASP A 45 32.49 -4.79 19.95
CA ASP A 45 32.57 -5.25 18.57
C ASP A 45 31.83 -4.33 17.59
N GLU A 46 32.43 -4.12 16.42
CA GLU A 46 31.93 -3.28 15.34
C GLU A 46 31.30 -4.16 14.24
N HIS A 47 29.99 -3.99 14.01
CA HIS A 47 29.29 -4.74 12.98
C HIS A 47 28.21 -3.92 12.29
N ARG A 48 27.75 -4.43 11.14
CA ARG A 48 26.66 -3.81 10.39
C ARG A 48 25.34 -3.96 11.15
N PHE A 49 24.63 -2.86 11.35
CA PHE A 49 23.38 -2.88 12.10
C PHE A 49 22.36 -3.78 11.42
N LYS A 50 21.96 -4.85 12.11
CA LYS A 50 20.80 -5.64 11.71
C LYS A 50 19.59 -5.08 12.45
N THR A 51 18.68 -4.46 11.71
CA THR A 51 17.37 -4.09 12.25
C THR A 51 16.73 -5.33 12.86
N PRO A 52 16.07 -5.20 14.03
CA PRO A 52 15.29 -6.29 14.58
C PRO A 52 14.28 -6.76 13.51
N PRO A 53 13.96 -8.06 13.45
CA PRO A 53 12.99 -8.56 12.50
C PRO A 53 11.68 -7.76 12.66
N PRO A 54 11.05 -7.32 11.57
CA PRO A 54 9.82 -6.56 11.65
C PRO A 54 8.78 -7.37 12.43
N THR A 55 8.02 -6.68 13.29
CA THR A 55 6.96 -7.29 14.08
C THR A 55 5.93 -7.94 13.15
N ARG A 56 5.18 -8.92 13.67
CA ARG A 56 4.16 -9.65 12.90
C ARG A 56 3.16 -8.68 12.25
N GLU A 57 2.79 -7.62 12.96
CA GLU A 57 1.88 -6.56 12.50
C GLU A 57 2.43 -5.79 11.29
N GLU A 58 3.74 -5.53 11.25
CA GLU A 58 4.37 -4.82 10.15
C GLU A 58 4.49 -5.72 8.90
N LYS A 59 4.72 -7.02 9.09
CA LYS A 59 4.65 -8.02 8.00
C LYS A 59 3.25 -8.14 7.42
N GLU A 60 2.21 -8.09 8.26
CA GLU A 60 0.82 -8.15 7.81
C GLU A 60 0.43 -6.92 6.99
N LYS A 61 0.88 -5.73 7.39
CA LYS A 61 0.68 -4.49 6.61
C LYS A 61 1.37 -4.55 5.24
N LEU A 62 2.64 -4.97 5.20
CA LEU A 62 3.39 -5.10 3.95
C LEU A 62 2.78 -6.16 3.01
N ALA A 63 2.23 -7.24 3.57
CA ALA A 63 1.54 -8.27 2.79
C ALA A 63 0.20 -7.75 2.23
N ALA A 64 -0.58 -7.01 3.03
CA ALA A 64 -1.83 -6.41 2.60
C ALA A 64 -1.65 -5.39 1.47
N GLU A 65 -0.63 -4.53 1.58
CA GLU A 65 -0.25 -3.54 0.54
C GLU A 65 0.11 -4.23 -0.79
N LYS A 66 0.90 -5.32 -0.72
CA LYS A 66 1.31 -6.08 -1.90
C LYS A 66 0.12 -6.79 -2.55
N LEU A 67 -0.81 -7.31 -1.74
CA LEU A 67 -2.03 -7.94 -2.23
C LEU A 67 -2.95 -6.91 -2.88
N HIS A 68 -3.09 -5.72 -2.30
CA HIS A 68 -3.87 -4.62 -2.85
C HIS A 68 -3.33 -4.18 -4.22
N ARG A 69 -2.00 -4.00 -4.34
CA ARG A 69 -1.36 -3.66 -5.63
C ARG A 69 -1.61 -4.72 -6.70
N LYS A 70 -1.51 -6.02 -6.34
CA LYS A 70 -1.84 -7.11 -7.27
C LYS A 70 -3.30 -7.09 -7.71
N LYS A 71 -4.20 -6.84 -6.75
CA LYS A 71 -5.65 -6.74 -7.02
C LYS A 71 -5.94 -5.59 -8.00
N MET A 72 -5.30 -4.44 -7.81
CA MET A 72 -5.45 -3.29 -8.71
C MET A 72 -4.91 -3.56 -10.11
N ALA A 73 -3.77 -4.26 -10.23
CA ALA A 73 -3.25 -4.66 -11.55
C ALA A 73 -4.22 -5.59 -12.30
N GLU A 74 -4.74 -6.62 -11.62
CA GLU A 74 -5.72 -7.57 -12.19
C GLU A 74 -7.03 -6.88 -12.61
N ASP A 75 -7.46 -5.91 -11.81
CA ASP A 75 -8.66 -5.11 -12.05
C ASP A 75 -8.49 -4.17 -13.27
N CYS A 76 -7.28 -3.59 -13.45
CA CYS A 76 -6.91 -2.78 -14.61
C CYS A 76 -6.82 -3.62 -15.91
N GLU A 77 -6.27 -4.84 -15.84
CA GLU A 77 -6.25 -5.76 -16.99
C GLU A 77 -7.68 -6.17 -17.41
N ARG A 78 -8.52 -6.43 -16.41
CA ARG A 78 -9.94 -6.73 -16.63
C ARG A 78 -10.69 -5.55 -17.24
N TRP A 79 -10.38 -4.32 -16.81
CA TRP A 79 -10.88 -3.09 -17.40
C TRP A 79 -10.50 -2.97 -18.88
N SER A 80 -9.21 -3.12 -19.20
CA SER A 80 -8.69 -2.99 -20.57
C SER A 80 -9.37 -3.97 -21.54
N SER A 81 -9.65 -5.19 -21.08
CA SER A 81 -10.34 -6.22 -21.87
C SER A 81 -11.83 -5.90 -22.11
N LEU A 82 -12.46 -5.17 -21.18
CA LEU A 82 -13.87 -4.78 -21.28
C LEU A 82 -14.05 -3.43 -21.97
N ARG A 83 -13.04 -2.56 -21.97
CA ARG A 83 -13.02 -1.23 -22.61
C ARG A 83 -13.64 -1.19 -24.01
N PRO A 84 -13.31 -2.07 -24.98
CA PRO A 84 -13.92 -2.00 -26.31
C PRO A 84 -15.43 -2.26 -26.29
N ARG A 85 -15.92 -3.13 -25.40
CA ARG A 85 -17.36 -3.39 -25.23
C ARG A 85 -18.10 -2.24 -24.53
N MET A 86 -17.37 -1.37 -23.85
CA MET A 86 -17.92 -0.28 -23.06
C MET A 86 -18.03 1.02 -23.82
N ILE A 87 -17.13 1.25 -24.77
CA ILE A 87 -17.19 2.38 -25.70
C ILE A 87 -18.39 2.21 -26.67
N ASP A 88 -18.70 0.97 -27.06
CA ASP A 88 -19.87 0.65 -27.88
C ASP A 88 -21.21 0.71 -27.11
N ALA A 89 -21.17 0.62 -25.78
CA ALA A 89 -22.35 0.67 -24.94
C ALA A 89 -22.69 2.12 -24.57
N LYS A 90 -23.98 2.47 -24.62
CA LYS A 90 -24.50 3.81 -24.27
C LYS A 90 -24.14 4.15 -22.82
N ALA A 91 -23.05 4.89 -22.63
CA ALA A 91 -22.58 5.32 -21.32
C ALA A 91 -23.62 6.26 -20.69
N LYS A 92 -23.98 6.00 -19.44
CA LYS A 92 -24.84 6.89 -18.64
C LYS A 92 -23.96 7.79 -17.80
N ASP A 93 -24.26 9.08 -17.75
CA ASP A 93 -23.65 9.98 -16.78
C ASP A 93 -23.91 9.48 -15.35
N TYR A 94 -22.85 9.43 -14.55
CA TYR A 94 -22.97 9.10 -13.14
C TYR A 94 -23.77 10.19 -12.41
N SER A 95 -24.93 9.81 -11.88
CA SER A 95 -25.73 10.62 -10.96
C SER A 95 -25.87 9.92 -9.62
N MET A 96 -25.83 10.66 -8.51
CA MET A 96 -26.03 10.11 -7.17
C MET A 96 -27.43 9.53 -6.98
N ASP A 97 -28.43 10.07 -7.69
CA ASP A 97 -29.80 9.57 -7.83
C ASP A 97 -29.97 8.60 -9.03
N GLY A 98 -28.86 8.13 -9.61
CA GLY A 98 -28.90 7.21 -10.75
C GLY A 98 -29.25 5.79 -10.31
N LEU A 99 -30.21 5.17 -11.02
CA LEU A 99 -30.50 3.74 -10.91
C LEU A 99 -29.55 2.96 -11.83
N PHE A 100 -28.54 2.33 -11.24
CA PHE A 100 -27.54 1.53 -11.97
C PHE A 100 -27.82 0.03 -11.85
N LYS A 101 -27.88 -0.67 -12.99
CA LYS A 101 -28.03 -2.13 -13.03
C LYS A 101 -26.67 -2.80 -13.26
N LYS A 102 -26.57 -4.10 -12.93
CA LYS A 102 -25.35 -4.88 -13.17
C LYS A 102 -25.02 -4.86 -14.68
N LYS A 103 -23.76 -4.60 -15.02
CA LYS A 103 -23.22 -4.44 -16.39
C LYS A 103 -23.60 -3.15 -17.13
N ASP A 104 -24.28 -2.19 -16.48
CA ASP A 104 -24.40 -0.86 -17.07
C ASP A 104 -23.03 -0.18 -17.16
N VAL A 105 -22.84 0.62 -18.20
CA VAL A 105 -21.65 1.46 -18.39
C VAL A 105 -21.98 2.86 -17.92
N VAL A 106 -21.11 3.40 -17.08
CA VAL A 106 -21.28 4.67 -16.40
C VAL A 106 -20.07 5.55 -16.67
N GLU A 107 -20.28 6.80 -17.04
CA GLU A 107 -19.21 7.79 -17.16
C GLU A 107 -19.18 8.66 -15.91
N HIS A 108 -18.03 8.74 -15.25
CA HIS A 108 -17.81 9.59 -14.09
C HIS A 108 -16.81 10.71 -14.42
N PRO A 109 -17.08 11.98 -14.08
CA PRO A 109 -16.22 13.11 -14.46
C PRO A 109 -14.79 13.04 -13.91
N VAL A 110 -14.58 12.34 -12.79
CA VAL A 110 -13.26 12.17 -12.15
C VAL A 110 -12.58 10.86 -12.55
N PHE A 111 -13.34 9.79 -12.82
CA PHE A 111 -12.78 8.44 -13.00
C PHE A 111 -12.90 7.93 -14.44
N GLY A 112 -13.61 8.65 -15.31
CA GLY A 112 -13.89 8.26 -16.68
C GLY A 112 -14.99 7.20 -16.78
N LEU A 113 -14.95 6.44 -17.87
CA LEU A 113 -15.83 5.30 -18.11
C LEU A 113 -15.61 4.22 -17.04
N GLY A 114 -16.71 3.60 -16.61
CA GLY A 114 -16.76 2.54 -15.59
C GLY A 114 -17.85 1.50 -15.89
N MET A 115 -17.69 0.25 -15.44
CA MET A 115 -18.69 -0.83 -15.62
C MET A 115 -19.22 -1.22 -14.25
N VAL A 116 -20.53 -1.27 -14.09
CA VAL A 116 -21.12 -1.77 -12.85
C VAL A 116 -20.87 -3.27 -12.70
N GLU A 117 -20.03 -3.67 -11.75
CA GLU A 117 -19.76 -5.09 -11.45
C GLU A 117 -20.93 -5.69 -10.65
N ARG A 118 -21.29 -5.05 -9.53
CA ARG A 118 -22.38 -5.51 -8.66
C ARG A 118 -22.92 -4.41 -7.76
N ASN A 119 -24.16 -4.58 -7.31
CA ASN A 119 -24.71 -3.87 -6.17
C ASN A 119 -24.19 -4.50 -4.86
N LEU A 120 -23.73 -3.66 -3.94
CA LEU A 120 -23.23 -4.04 -2.61
C LEU A 120 -24.24 -3.72 -1.49
N GLY A 121 -25.31 -2.96 -1.77
CA GLY A 121 -26.41 -2.66 -0.86
C GLY A 121 -27.49 -1.81 -1.53
N SER A 122 -28.46 -1.30 -0.76
CA SER A 122 -29.58 -0.49 -1.31
C SER A 122 -29.13 0.79 -2.01
N HIS A 123 -28.05 1.43 -1.54
CA HIS A 123 -27.55 2.70 -2.07
C HIS A 123 -26.06 2.64 -2.46
N LYS A 124 -25.51 1.44 -2.67
CA LYS A 124 -24.07 1.25 -2.95
C LYS A 124 -23.86 0.31 -4.11
N VAL A 125 -23.08 0.77 -5.08
CA VAL A 125 -22.71 0.02 -6.28
C VAL A 125 -21.20 -0.04 -6.42
N ARG A 126 -20.67 -1.20 -6.81
CA ARG A 126 -19.26 -1.36 -7.19
C ARG A 126 -19.15 -1.19 -8.70
N ILE A 127 -18.34 -0.23 -9.10
CA ILE A 127 -18.05 0.09 -10.50
C ILE A 127 -16.56 -0.15 -10.72
N LEU A 128 -16.27 -0.97 -11.73
CA LEU A 128 -14.93 -1.22 -12.25
C LEU A 128 -14.53 -0.01 -13.10
N PHE A 129 -13.37 0.61 -12.83
CA PHE A 129 -12.80 1.69 -13.64
C PHE A 129 -11.37 1.32 -14.07
N GLU A 130 -10.75 2.16 -14.90
CA GLU A 130 -9.32 2.00 -15.28
C GLU A 130 -8.38 2.02 -14.08
N ASP A 131 -8.65 2.90 -13.12
CA ASP A 131 -7.89 3.07 -11.86
C ASP A 131 -8.22 1.99 -10.81
N GLY A 132 -9.21 1.15 -11.09
CA GLY A 132 -9.62 0.05 -10.22
C GLY A 132 -11.09 0.10 -9.78
N SER A 133 -11.54 -0.98 -9.13
CA SER A 133 -12.89 -1.13 -8.58
C SER A 133 -13.18 -0.10 -7.47
N LYS A 134 -14.07 0.86 -7.75
CA LYS A 134 -14.57 1.84 -6.77
C LYS A 134 -15.97 1.48 -6.27
N VAL A 135 -16.28 1.83 -5.03
CA VAL A 135 -17.65 1.76 -4.51
C VAL A 135 -18.25 3.16 -4.53
N MET A 136 -19.35 3.31 -5.25
CA MET A 136 -20.06 4.58 -5.47
C MET A 136 -21.45 4.51 -4.85
N ARG A 137 -22.06 5.68 -4.61
CA ARG A 137 -23.44 5.76 -4.10
C ARG A 137 -24.44 5.75 -5.26
N CYS A 138 -25.61 5.17 -5.02
CA CYS A 138 -26.73 5.21 -5.95
C CYS A 138 -28.05 5.42 -5.19
N GLN A 139 -29.11 5.77 -5.91
CA GLN A 139 -30.45 5.91 -5.34
C GLN A 139 -30.98 4.56 -4.83
#